data_AF-A0A2V8LT58-F1
#
_entry.id   AF-A0A2V8LT58-F1
#
_cell.length_a   1.000
_cell.length_b   1.000
_cell.length_c   1.000
_cell.angle_alpha   90.00
_cell.angle_beta   90.00
_cell.angle_gamma   90.00
#
_symmetry.space_group_name_H-M   'P 1'
#
loop_
_entity.id
_entity.type
_entity.pdbx_description
1 polymer ?
#
loop_
_entity_poly.entity_id
_entity_poly.type
_entity_poly.pdbx_seq_one_letter_code
_entity_poly.pdbx_strand_id
1 'polypeptide(L)' 'RLLNGALRSSMSSEQSTEIEREIKQQLRPYRAHMEKAVYQQTFDNLLLKRLREQYGVPRLSLFYL' A
#
# COMPACT_ATOMS: atom_id res chain seq x y z
N ARG A 1 5.36 12.52 4.42
CA ARG A 1 4.92 12.74 3.03
C ARG A 1 6.08 12.61 2.01
N LEU A 2 7.31 13.03 2.32
CA LEU A 2 8.49 12.84 1.46
C LEU A 2 8.93 11.37 1.30
N LEU A 3 9.05 10.63 2.40
CA LEU A 3 9.52 9.24 2.41
C LEU A 3 8.64 8.31 1.57
N ASN A 4 7.31 8.49 1.65
CA ASN A 4 6.35 7.74 0.85
C ASN A 4 6.48 8.02 -0.66
N GLY A 5 6.82 9.26 -1.03
CA GLY A 5 7.05 9.64 -2.42
C GLY A 5 8.32 8.96 -2.94
N ALA A 6 9.42 9.05 -2.18
CA ALA A 6 10.69 8.41 -2.53
C ALA A 6 10.56 6.87 -2.67
N LEU A 7 9.82 6.22 -1.77
CA LEU A 7 9.56 4.78 -1.82
C LEU A 7 8.75 4.37 -3.06
N ARG A 8 7.83 5.22 -3.53
CA ARG A 8 7.11 4.99 -4.80
C ARG A 8 8.01 5.22 -6.01
N SER A 9 8.89 6.21 -5.96
CA SER A 9 9.83 6.51 -7.03
C SER A 9 10.93 5.44 -7.19
N SER A 10 11.25 4.71 -6.12
CA SER A 10 12.25 3.64 -6.14
C SER A 10 11.71 2.29 -6.59
N MET A 11 10.41 2.15 -6.81
CA MET A 11 9.81 0.91 -7.32
C MET A 11 10.15 0.69 -8.79
N SER A 12 10.48 -0.55 -9.15
CA SER A 12 10.42 -0.98 -10.54
C SER A 12 8.97 -1.21 -10.98
N SER A 13 8.70 -1.00 -12.27
CA SER A 13 7.36 -1.17 -12.85
C SER A 13 6.80 -2.58 -12.66
N GLU A 14 7.66 -3.60 -12.74
CA GLU A 14 7.30 -5.02 -12.56
C GLU A 14 6.85 -5.30 -11.12
N GLN A 15 7.61 -4.86 -10.14
CA GLN A 15 7.26 -5.01 -8.72
C GLN A 15 5.96 -4.26 -8.40
N SER A 16 5.72 -3.11 -9.05
CA SER A 16 4.51 -2.32 -8.84
C SER A 16 3.29 -3.10 -9.31
N THR A 17 3.34 -3.68 -10.51
CA THR A 17 2.23 -4.46 -11.06
C THR A 17 1.90 -5.69 -10.22
N GLU A 18 2.90 -6.38 -9.68
CA GLU A 18 2.68 -7.57 -8.86
C GLU A 18 2.02 -7.22 -7.52
N ILE A 19 2.57 -6.23 -6.80
CA ILE A 19 2.01 -5.76 -5.53
C ILE A 19 0.59 -5.20 -5.71
N GLU A 20 0.35 -4.45 -6.78
CA GLU A 20 -1.00 -3.95 -7.09
C GLU A 20 -1.99 -5.08 -7.34
N ARG A 21 -1.57 -6.14 -8.05
CA ARG A 21 -2.42 -7.29 -8.35
C ARG A 21 -2.81 -8.02 -7.07
N GLU A 22 -1.86 -8.24 -6.17
CA GLU A 22 -2.12 -8.85 -4.87
C GLU A 22 -3.10 -8.02 -4.04
N ILE A 23 -2.87 -6.70 -3.93
CA ILE A 23 -3.74 -5.82 -3.15
C ILE A 23 -5.16 -5.80 -3.76
N LYS A 24 -5.28 -5.75 -5.09
CA LYS A 24 -6.58 -5.84 -5.78
C LYS A 24 -7.28 -7.17 -5.50
N GLN A 25 -6.56 -8.29 -5.43
CA GLN A 25 -7.13 -9.59 -5.05
C GLN A 25 -7.62 -9.59 -3.60
N GLN A 26 -6.84 -9.03 -2.67
CA GLN A 26 -7.22 -8.92 -1.25
C GLN A 26 -8.44 -8.03 -1.04
N LEU A 27 -8.57 -6.94 -1.80
CA LEU A 27 -9.70 -6.01 -1.71
C LEU A 27 -10.92 -6.43 -2.54
N ARG A 28 -10.79 -7.40 -3.45
CA ARG A 28 -11.89 -7.91 -4.29
C ARG A 28 -13.16 -8.26 -3.51
N PRO A 29 -13.12 -9.02 -2.39
CA PRO A 29 -14.34 -9.35 -1.63
C PRO A 29 -14.98 -8.13 -0.95
N TYR A 30 -14.19 -7.12 -0.58
CA TYR A 30 -14.67 -5.94 0.14
C TYR A 30 -15.12 -4.80 -0.79
N ARG A 31 -14.72 -4.84 -2.07
CA ARG A 31 -14.99 -3.78 -3.04
C ARG A 31 -16.47 -3.45 -3.20
N ALA A 32 -17.36 -4.45 -3.12
CA ALA A 32 -18.81 -4.24 -3.24
C ALA A 32 -19.42 -3.48 -2.04
N HIS A 33 -18.74 -3.51 -0.90
CA HIS A 33 -19.21 -2.92 0.36
C HIS A 33 -18.46 -1.62 0.72
N MET A 34 -17.55 -1.16 -0.16
CA MET A 34 -16.73 0.02 0.07
C MET A 34 -17.13 1.14 -0.88
N GLU A 35 -17.25 2.35 -0.32
CA GLU A 35 -17.27 3.54 -1.15
C GLU A 35 -15.95 3.70 -1.90
N LYS A 36 -16.02 4.27 -3.10
CA LYS A 36 -14.85 4.45 -3.97
C LYS A 36 -13.71 5.23 -3.29
N ALA A 37 -14.05 6.25 -2.50
CA ALA A 37 -13.07 7.04 -1.75
C ALA A 37 -12.35 6.21 -0.68
N VAL A 38 -13.12 5.40 0.06
CA VAL A 38 -12.58 4.50 1.08
C VAL A 38 -11.71 3.42 0.44
N TYR A 39 -12.17 2.80 -0.65
CA TYR A 39 -11.40 1.81 -1.40
C TYR A 39 -10.03 2.36 -1.83
N GLN A 40 -10.02 3.56 -2.41
CA GLN A 40 -8.78 4.20 -2.88
C GLN A 40 -7.82 4.46 -1.72
N GLN A 41 -8.34 4.98 -0.60
CA GLN A 41 -7.56 5.22 0.61
C GLN A 41 -6.99 3.92 1.19
N THR A 42 -7.79 2.84 1.24
CA THR A 42 -7.33 1.53 1.71
C THR A 42 -6.27 0.95 0.80
N PHE A 43 -6.46 1.05 -0.51
CA PHE A 43 -5.47 0.62 -1.50
C PHE A 43 -4.15 1.33 -1.32
N ASP A 44 -4.16 2.66 -1.22
CA ASP A 44 -2.95 3.46 -1.03
C ASP A 44 -2.23 3.14 0.28
N ASN A 45 -2.99 2.88 1.36
CA ASN A 45 -2.43 2.46 2.65
C ASN A 45 -1.78 1.08 2.59
N LEU A 46 -2.40 0.11 1.92
CA LEU A 46 -1.86 -1.24 1.75
C LEU A 46 -0.61 -1.23 0.87
N LEU A 47 -0.62 -0.44 -0.20
CA LEU A 47 0.53 -0.29 -1.08
C LEU A 47 1.73 0.30 -0.32
N LEU A 48 1.50 1.36 0.47
CA LEU A 48 2.53 1.94 1.33
C LEU A 48 3.02 0.97 2.41
N LYS A 49 2.14 0.13 2.96
CA LYS A 49 2.53 -0.90 3.93
C LYS A 49 3.48 -1.92 3.29
N ARG A 50 3.13 -2.47 2.13
CA ARG A 50 3.97 -3.44 1.40
C ARG A 50 5.31 -2.84 0.99
N LEU A 51 5.30 -1.60 0.51
CA LEU A 51 6.53 -0.87 0.20
C LEU A 51 7.44 -0.77 1.42
N ARG A 52 6.90 -0.35 2.55
CA ARG A 52 7.67 -0.22 3.79
C ARG A 52 8.26 -1.55 4.23
N GLU A 53 7.49 -2.64 4.17
CA GLU A 53 7.97 -3.99 4.48
C GLU A 53 9.12 -4.40 3.56
N GLN A 54 9.00 -4.17 2.25
CA GLN A 54 10.03 -4.52 1.26
C GLN A 54 11.34 -3.75 1.45
N TYR A 55 11.25 -2.47 1.85
CA TYR A 55 12.43 -1.64 2.15
C TYR A 55 12.88 -1.71 3.61
N GLY A 56 12.29 -2.59 4.44
CA GLY A 56 12.61 -2.71 5.86
C GLY A 56 12.33 -1.44 6.67
N VAL A 57 11.47 -0.55 6.17
CA VAL A 57 11.14 0.72 6.82
C VAL A 57 10.05 0.45 7.86
N PRO A 58 10.34 0.55 9.17
CA PRO A 58 9.33 0.35 10.18
C PRO A 58 8.23 1.40 10.07
N ARG A 59 6.99 0.99 10.35
CA ARG A 59 5.91 1.96 10.53
C ARG A 59 6.18 2.71 11.82
N LEU A 60 6.59 3.98 11.71
CA LEU A 60 6.69 4.91 12.83
C LEU A 60 5.27 5.30 13.31
N SER A 61 4.49 4.33 13.75
CA SER A 61 3.28 4.58 14.53
C SER A 61 3.68 4.88 15.95
N LEU A 62 3.02 5.87 16.56
CA LEU A 62 3.23 6.29 17.95
C LEU A 62 2.92 5.18 18.99
N PHE A 63 2.43 4.03 18.55
CA PHE A 63 2.12 2.88 19.38
C PHE A 63 3.09 1.75 19.04
N TYR A 64 4.20 1.73 19.78
CA TYR A 64 4.97 0.53 20.08
C TYR A 64 4.38 -0.01 21.39
N LEU A 65 3.58 -1.07 21.30
CA LEU A 65 3.26 -1.95 22.42
C LEU A 65 3.52 -3.38 21.94
#